data_AF-A0A349PVA8-F1
#
_entry.id   AF-A0A349PVA8-F1
#
_cell.length_a   1.000
_cell.length_b   1.000
_cell.length_c   1.000
_cell.angle_alpha   90.00
_cell.angle_beta   90.00
_cell.angle_gamma   90.00
#
_symmetry.space_group_name_H-M   'P 1'
#
loop_
_entity.id
_entity.type
_entity.pdbx_description
1 polymer ?
#
loop_
_entity_poly.entity_id
_entity_poly.type
_entity_poly.pdbx_seq_one_letter_code
_entity_poly.pdbx_strand_id
1 'polypeptide(L)'
;DAFPGLTVDRFENLLVTQTLSLGMEKIKDMLFPLIVEVLEQDGETIDGLFERNDVVLREKEGLTQNKGWFPLPGKKTPESPITEICENGVFYRVDVENGQKTGFFLDQKFNRLAVAHLAHGKRVLDCFTHT
;
A
#
# COMPACT_ATOMS: atom_id res chain seq x y z
N ASP A 1 3.50 13.32 5.74
CA ASP A 1 3.15 14.14 4.55
C ASP A 1 2.01 15.15 4.77
N ALA A 2 1.75 15.63 5.99
CA ALA A 2 0.70 16.64 6.27
C ALA A 2 -0.76 16.26 5.89
N PHE A 3 -1.04 14.98 5.62
CA PHE A 3 -2.39 14.41 5.49
C PHE A 3 -2.73 13.59 6.74
N PRO A 4 -3.19 14.21 7.84
CA PRO A 4 -3.40 13.52 9.12
C PRO A 4 -4.48 12.43 9.00
N GLY A 5 -4.09 11.19 9.33
CA GLY A 5 -4.96 10.02 9.22
C GLY A 5 -5.04 9.44 7.82
N LEU A 6 -4.13 9.81 6.90
CA LEU A 6 -3.97 9.13 5.61
C LEU A 6 -2.63 8.42 5.55
N THR A 7 -2.66 7.15 5.14
CA THR A 7 -1.50 6.40 4.66
C THR A 7 -1.74 6.04 3.20
N VAL A 8 -0.71 6.19 2.35
CA VAL A 8 -0.72 5.71 0.97
C VAL A 8 0.59 4.95 0.73
N ASP A 9 0.48 3.64 0.56
CA ASP A 9 1.60 2.81 0.11
C ASP A 9 1.48 2.55 -1.40
N ARG A 10 2.61 2.46 -2.09
CA ARG A 10 2.66 2.15 -3.53
C ARG A 10 3.37 0.83 -3.76
N PHE A 11 2.71 -0.06 -4.50
CA PHE A 11 3.23 -1.36 -4.93
C PHE A 11 3.17 -1.44 -6.46
N GLU A 12 4.28 -1.16 -7.12
CA GLU A 12 4.33 -0.87 -8.57
C GLU A 12 3.23 0.12 -8.98
N ASN A 13 2.28 -0.31 -9.81
CA ASN A 13 1.20 0.54 -10.34
C ASN A 13 -0.03 0.58 -9.44
N LEU A 14 -0.03 -0.08 -8.28
CA LEU A 14 -1.16 -0.07 -7.34
C LEU A 14 -0.86 0.86 -6.16
N LEU A 15 -1.85 1.69 -5.82
CA LEU A 15 -1.88 2.44 -4.57
C LEU A 15 -2.74 1.70 -3.55
N VAL A 16 -2.29 1.66 -2.31
CA VAL A 16 -3.07 1.12 -1.18
C VAL A 16 -3.22 2.21 -0.14
N THR A 17 -4.46 2.51 0.22
CA THR A 17 -4.78 3.59 1.14
C THR A 17 -5.34 3.08 2.45
N GLN A 18 -5.01 3.76 3.54
CA GLN A 18 -5.73 3.68 4.80
C GLN A 18 -6.17 5.07 5.22
N THR A 19 -7.47 5.24 5.36
CA THR A 19 -8.09 6.47 5.85
C THR A 19 -8.54 6.22 7.30
N LEU A 20 -8.03 7.00 8.23
CA LEU A 20 -8.20 6.76 9.67
C LEU A 20 -8.79 7.96 10.41
N SER A 21 -9.07 9.07 9.72
CA SER A 21 -9.69 10.26 10.29
C SER A 21 -10.97 10.63 9.54
N LEU A 22 -11.98 11.12 10.27
CA LEU A 22 -13.24 11.57 9.66
C LEU A 22 -13.02 12.71 8.65
N GLY A 23 -12.06 13.59 8.92
CA GLY A 23 -11.70 14.69 8.03
C GLY A 23 -11.20 14.18 6.68
N MET A 24 -10.31 13.18 6.70
CA MET A 24 -9.78 12.58 5.48
C MET A 24 -10.84 11.78 4.71
N GLU A 25 -11.70 11.04 5.43
CA GLU A 25 -12.82 10.31 4.82
C GLU A 25 -13.75 11.23 4.02
N LYS A 26 -14.04 12.43 4.54
CA LYS A 26 -14.92 13.40 3.86
C LYS A 26 -14.35 13.99 2.58
N ILE A 27 -13.03 13.97 2.41
CA ILE A 27 -12.36 14.58 1.25
C ILE A 27 -11.75 13.55 0.30
N LYS A 28 -11.76 12.25 0.64
CA LYS A 28 -11.06 11.21 -0.14
C LYS A 28 -11.54 11.13 -1.59
N ASP A 29 -12.84 11.36 -1.83
CA ASP A 29 -13.41 11.32 -3.18
C ASP A 29 -12.84 12.39 -4.11
N MET A 30 -12.38 13.51 -3.54
CA MET A 30 -11.67 14.57 -4.26
C MET A 30 -10.16 14.31 -4.25
N LEU A 31 -9.61 13.89 -3.11
CA LEU A 31 -8.16 13.77 -2.91
C LEU A 31 -7.54 12.60 -3.68
N PHE A 32 -8.17 11.43 -3.70
CA PHE A 32 -7.61 10.23 -4.32
C PHE A 32 -7.40 10.38 -5.83
N PRO A 33 -8.36 10.92 -6.61
CA PRO A 33 -8.12 11.25 -8.01
C PRO A 33 -6.94 12.21 -8.22
N LEU A 34 -6.78 13.23 -7.36
CA LEU A 34 -5.68 14.19 -7.47
C LEU A 34 -4.31 13.56 -7.17
N ILE A 35 -4.23 12.65 -6.18
CA ILE A 35 -3.00 11.91 -5.90
C ILE A 35 -2.58 11.11 -7.15
N VAL A 36 -3.54 10.43 -7.78
CA VAL A 36 -3.30 9.67 -9.02
C VAL A 36 -2.84 10.60 -10.14
N GLU A 37 -3.55 11.70 -10.36
CA GLU A 37 -3.21 12.68 -11.40
C GLU A 37 -1.78 13.22 -11.25
N VAL A 38 -1.38 13.62 -10.03
CA VAL A 38 -0.04 14.18 -9.78
C VAL A 38 1.04 13.12 -10.02
N LEU A 39 0.85 11.88 -9.54
CA LEU A 39 1.81 10.80 -9.79
C LEU A 39 1.95 10.50 -11.29
N GLU A 40 0.86 10.51 -12.04
CA GLU A 40 0.89 10.31 -13.49
C GLU A 40 1.56 11.47 -14.24
N GLN A 41 1.39 12.71 -13.76
CA GLN A 41 2.11 13.88 -14.28
C GLN A 41 3.63 13.77 -14.02
N ASP A 42 4.03 13.14 -12.92
CA ASP A 42 5.43 12.84 -12.60
C ASP A 42 5.99 11.64 -13.41
N GLY A 43 5.18 11.02 -14.27
CA GLY A 43 5.58 9.94 -15.17
C GLY A 43 5.37 8.54 -14.60
N GLU A 44 4.67 8.42 -13.47
CA GLU A 44 4.37 7.13 -12.84
C GLU A 44 3.09 6.52 -13.41
N THR A 45 3.08 5.21 -13.66
CA THR A 45 1.86 4.51 -14.07
C THR A 45 1.06 4.10 -12.84
N ILE A 46 -0.23 4.46 -12.78
CA ILE A 46 -1.14 4.04 -11.71
C ILE A 46 -2.36 3.32 -12.30
N ASP A 47 -2.47 2.02 -12.04
CA ASP A 47 -3.54 1.17 -12.57
C ASP A 47 -4.76 1.14 -11.65
N GLY A 48 -4.56 1.27 -10.34
CA GLY A 48 -5.66 1.23 -9.38
C GLY A 48 -5.31 1.72 -7.99
N LEU A 49 -6.35 2.04 -7.22
CA LEU A 49 -6.27 2.42 -5.82
C LEU A 49 -7.16 1.48 -5.00
N PHE A 50 -6.57 0.82 -4.01
CA PHE A 50 -7.24 -0.12 -3.12
C PHE A 50 -7.36 0.49 -1.71
N GLU A 51 -8.54 0.40 -1.10
CA GLU A 51 -8.76 0.81 0.28
C GLU A 51 -8.54 -0.38 1.23
N ARG A 52 -7.70 -0.20 2.25
CA ARG A 52 -7.43 -1.13 3.36
C ARG A 52 -7.85 -0.51 4.69
N ASN A 53 -9.12 -0.14 4.76
CA ASN A 53 -9.76 0.47 5.92
C ASN A 53 -10.37 -0.61 6.86
N ASP A 54 -9.95 -1.86 6.74
CA ASP A 54 -10.33 -3.00 7.58
C ASP A 54 -9.60 -2.97 8.94
N VAL A 55 -9.69 -1.84 9.63
CA VAL A 55 -9.00 -1.57 10.90
C VAL A 55 -9.94 -1.01 11.95
N VAL A 56 -9.93 -1.62 13.14
CA VAL A 56 -10.80 -1.27 14.28
C VAL A 56 -10.64 0.19 14.72
N LEU A 57 -9.49 0.81 14.45
CA LEU A 57 -9.24 2.21 14.83
C LEU A 57 -10.26 3.18 14.22
N ARG A 58 -10.82 2.87 13.03
CA ARG A 58 -11.84 3.68 12.37
C ARG A 58 -13.12 3.85 13.19
N GLU A 59 -13.46 2.87 14.02
CA GLU A 59 -14.64 2.95 14.88
C GLU A 59 -14.54 4.08 15.91
N LYS A 60 -13.31 4.47 16.30
CA LYS A 60 -13.10 5.62 17.20
C LYS A 60 -13.50 6.95 16.58
N GLU A 61 -13.49 7.03 15.24
CA GLU A 61 -13.95 8.19 14.47
C GLU A 61 -15.42 8.04 14.01
N GLY A 62 -16.11 6.96 14.43
CA GLY A 62 -17.46 6.64 13.97
C GLY A 62 -17.53 6.16 12.52
N LEU A 63 -16.40 5.73 11.95
CA LEU A 63 -16.30 5.27 10.57
C LEU A 63 -16.49 3.75 10.47
N THR A 64 -17.15 3.29 9.41
CA THR A 64 -17.26 1.86 9.09
C THR A 64 -15.92 1.33 8.58
N GLN A 65 -15.63 0.07 8.89
CA GLN A 65 -14.53 -0.66 8.29
C GLN A 65 -14.93 -1.12 6.88
N ASN A 66 -14.03 -0.99 5.90
CA ASN A 66 -14.23 -1.51 4.56
C ASN A 66 -12.89 -1.87 3.91
N LYS A 67 -12.95 -2.67 2.85
CA LYS A 67 -11.82 -2.89 1.96
C LYS A 67 -12.32 -3.11 0.54
N GLY A 68 -11.53 -2.72 -0.45
CA GLY A 68 -11.90 -2.89 -1.86
C GLY A 68 -11.33 -1.82 -2.77
N TRP A 69 -11.62 -1.95 -4.06
CA TRP A 69 -11.21 -0.97 -5.06
C TRP A 69 -11.94 0.36 -4.89
N PHE A 70 -11.19 1.45 -4.88
CA PHE A 70 -11.74 2.79 -5.03
C PHE A 70 -11.94 3.10 -6.52
N PRO A 71 -13.13 3.56 -6.95
CA PRO A 71 -13.39 3.88 -8.33
C PRO A 71 -12.64 5.15 -8.76
N LEU A 72 -11.65 5.00 -9.63
CA LEU A 72 -10.92 6.12 -10.22
C LEU A 72 -11.59 6.59 -11.53
N PRO A 73 -11.88 7.89 -11.69
CA PRO A 73 -12.47 8.42 -12.91
C PRO A 73 -11.62 8.08 -14.15
N GLY A 74 -12.28 7.58 -15.21
CA GLY A 74 -11.61 7.27 -16.48
C GLY A 74 -10.72 6.02 -16.47
N LYS A 75 -10.62 5.28 -15.36
CA LYS A 75 -9.80 4.07 -15.24
C LYS A 75 -10.69 2.82 -15.07
N LYS A 76 -10.27 1.72 -15.70
CA LYS A 76 -10.88 0.40 -15.46
C LYS A 76 -10.36 -0.13 -14.13
N THR A 77 -11.25 -0.65 -13.28
CA THR A 77 -10.85 -1.36 -12.06
C THR A 77 -9.95 -2.55 -12.40
N PRO A 78 -8.78 -2.71 -11.74
CA PRO A 78 -7.93 -3.87 -11.95
C PRO A 78 -8.64 -5.19 -11.64
N GLU A 79 -8.26 -6.25 -12.36
CA GLU A 79 -8.88 -7.58 -12.21
C GLU A 79 -8.33 -8.35 -10.99
N SER A 80 -7.16 -7.96 -10.48
CA SER A 80 -6.50 -8.62 -9.36
C SER A 80 -5.90 -7.61 -8.38
N PRO A 81 -6.04 -7.83 -7.06
CA PRO A 81 -5.34 -7.07 -6.02
C PRO A 81 -3.91 -7.60 -5.77
N ILE A 82 -3.38 -8.44 -6.66
CA ILE A 82 -2.04 -8.99 -6.54
C ILE A 82 -1.13 -8.33 -7.56
N THR A 83 0.01 -7.82 -7.09
CA THR A 83 1.06 -7.22 -7.93
C THR A 83 2.42 -7.81 -7.58
N GLU A 84 3.37 -7.77 -8.51
CA GLU A 84 4.76 -8.15 -8.25
C GLU A 84 5.58 -6.88 -8.07
N ILE A 85 6.32 -6.75 -6.97
CA ILE A 85 7.23 -5.63 -6.72
C ILE A 85 8.69 -6.10 -6.80
N CYS A 86 9.60 -5.21 -7.19
CA CYS A 86 11.03 -5.44 -7.07
C CYS A 86 11.64 -4.59 -5.94
N GLU A 87 12.15 -5.24 -4.90
CA GLU A 87 12.88 -4.57 -3.82
C GLU A 87 14.33 -5.08 -3.77
N ASN A 88 15.28 -4.20 -4.08
CA ASN A 88 16.72 -4.48 -4.03
C ASN A 88 17.13 -5.72 -4.86
N GLY A 89 16.46 -5.95 -6.00
CA GLY A 89 16.70 -7.10 -6.88
C GLY A 89 15.98 -8.39 -6.47
N VAL A 90 15.18 -8.36 -5.39
CA VAL A 90 14.32 -9.47 -4.97
C VAL A 90 12.88 -9.16 -5.40
N PHE A 91 12.24 -10.12 -6.05
CA PHE A 91 10.86 -9.99 -6.51
C PHE A 91 9.89 -10.60 -5.50
N TYR A 92 8.84 -9.86 -5.17
CA TYR A 92 7.82 -10.26 -4.20
C TYR A 92 6.43 -10.17 -4.84
N ARG A 93 5.60 -11.19 -4.66
CA ARG A 93 4.17 -11.12 -5.00
C ARG A 93 3.40 -10.59 -3.80
N VAL A 94 2.91 -9.36 -3.92
CA VAL A 94 2.16 -8.65 -2.87
C VAL A 94 0.67 -8.79 -3.14
N ASP A 95 -0.08 -9.35 -2.19
CA ASP A 95 -1.54 -9.31 -2.15
C ASP A 95 -1.97 -8.10 -1.32
N VAL A 96 -2.44 -7.04 -1.97
CA VAL A 96 -2.82 -5.80 -1.27
C VAL A 96 -4.13 -5.94 -0.50
N GLU A 97 -4.95 -6.94 -0.81
CA GLU A 97 -6.26 -7.16 -0.18
C GLU A 97 -6.16 -7.99 1.12
N ASN A 98 -5.31 -9.02 1.11
CA ASN A 98 -5.24 -10.01 2.19
C ASN A 98 -3.87 -10.09 2.88
N GLY A 99 -2.84 -9.46 2.31
CA GLY A 99 -1.53 -9.36 2.96
C GLY A 99 -1.57 -8.54 4.26
N GLN A 100 -0.65 -8.81 5.17
CA GLN A 100 -0.57 -8.07 6.44
C GLN A 100 -0.24 -6.60 6.19
N LYS A 101 -0.67 -5.75 7.13
CA LYS A 101 -0.62 -4.28 6.99
C LYS A 101 -1.42 -3.86 5.75
N THR A 102 -0.77 -3.23 4.77
CA THR A 102 -1.31 -2.82 3.47
C THR A 102 -0.99 -3.82 2.35
N GLY A 103 -0.35 -4.94 2.68
CA GLY A 103 0.07 -5.99 1.74
C GLY A 103 1.50 -6.46 1.99
N PHE A 104 2.41 -5.53 2.34
CA PHE A 104 3.83 -5.82 2.55
C PHE A 104 4.49 -4.76 3.47
N PHE A 105 5.55 -5.15 4.18
CA PHE A 105 6.26 -4.27 5.11
C PHE A 105 7.35 -3.45 4.39
N LEU A 106 6.96 -2.32 3.79
CA LEU A 106 7.89 -1.39 3.12
C LEU A 106 8.89 -0.73 4.08
N ASP A 107 8.53 -0.58 5.35
CA ASP A 107 9.40 -0.02 6.41
C ASP A 107 10.65 -0.88 6.68
N GLN A 108 10.63 -2.16 6.33
CA GLN A 108 11.75 -3.09 6.49
C GLN A 108 12.71 -3.13 5.28
N LYS A 109 12.47 -2.35 4.23
CA LYS A 109 13.25 -2.36 2.97
C LYS A 109 14.77 -2.29 3.19
N PHE A 110 15.21 -1.31 3.98
CA PHE A 110 16.63 -1.10 4.21
C PHE A 110 17.23 -2.11 5.20
N ASN A 111 16.43 -2.63 6.14
CA ASN A 111 16.87 -3.68 7.05
C ASN A 111 17.09 -4.99 6.29
N ARG A 112 16.19 -5.35 5.37
CA ARG A 112 16.37 -6.50 4.46
C ARG A 112 17.63 -6.35 3.61
N LEU A 113 17.88 -5.16 3.04
CA LEU A 113 19.11 -4.88 2.30
C LEU A 113 20.37 -5.05 3.16
N ALA A 114 20.35 -4.52 4.39
CA ALA A 114 21.48 -4.63 5.31
C ALA A 114 21.79 -6.09 5.67
N VAL A 115 20.75 -6.88 5.97
CA VAL A 115 20.91 -8.31 6.30
C VAL A 115 21.46 -9.09 5.11
N ALA A 116 21.06 -8.78 3.87
CA ALA A 116 21.56 -9.46 2.67
C ALA A 116 23.09 -9.39 2.56
N HIS A 117 23.70 -8.23 2.85
CA HIS A 117 25.15 -8.09 2.85
C HIS A 117 25.85 -8.89 3.95
N LEU A 118 25.22 -9.04 5.12
CA LEU A 118 25.79 -9.73 6.28
C LEU A 118 25.64 -11.26 6.20
N ALA A 119 24.65 -11.74 5.44
CA ALA A 119 24.23 -13.13 5.35
C ALA A 119 25.04 -13.97 4.35
N HIS A 120 25.79 -13.35 3.44
CA HIS A 120 26.47 -14.06 2.36
C HIS A 120 27.38 -15.19 2.88
N GLY A 121 27.15 -16.40 2.38
CA GLY A 121 27.91 -17.60 2.74
C GLY A 121 27.61 -18.18 4.14
N LYS A 122 26.56 -17.72 4.83
CA LYS A 122 26.20 -18.17 6.18
C LYS A 122 24.91 -18.96 6.19
N ARG A 123 24.73 -19.77 7.24
CA ARG A 123 23.42 -20.34 7.60
C ARG A 123 22.65 -19.31 8.40
N VAL A 124 21.51 -18.86 7.88
CA VAL A 124 20.68 -17.82 8.49
C VAL A 124 19.37 -18.45 8.98
N LEU A 125 18.86 -17.94 10.10
CA LEU A 125 17.53 -18.25 10.62
C LEU A 125 16.73 -16.95 10.67
N ASP A 126 15.57 -16.96 10.02
CA ASP A 126 14.56 -15.93 10.14
C ASP A 126 13.32 -16.56 10.79
N CYS A 127 12.96 -16.08 11.97
CA CYS A 127 11.96 -16.72 12.84
C CYS A 127 10.53 -16.23 12.60
N PHE A 128 10.33 -15.13 11.86
CA PHE A 128 9.03 -14.50 11.62
C PHE A 128 9.00 -13.92 10.21
N THR A 129 9.30 -14.78 9.24
CA THR A 129 9.73 -14.40 7.88
C THR A 129 8.74 -13.49 7.13
N HIS A 130 7.44 -13.60 7.41
CA HIS A 130 6.39 -13.04 6.55
C HIS A 130 6.66 -13.38 5.07
N THR A 131 6.03 -12.69 4.15
CA THR A 131 6.15 -12.81 2.69
C THR A 131 6.30 -11.45 2.04
#